data_AF-A0A5N7AE83-F1
#
_entry.id   AF-A0A5N7AE83-F1
#
_cell.length_a   1.000
_cell.length_b   1.000
_cell.length_c   1.000
_cell.angle_alpha   90.00
_cell.angle_beta   90.00
_cell.angle_gamma   90.00
#
_symmetry.space_group_name_H-M   'P 1'
#
loop_
_entity.id
_entity.type
_entity.pdbx_description
1 polymer ?
#
loop_
_entity_poly.entity_id
_entity_poly.type
_entity_poly.pdbx_seq_one_letter_code
_entity_poly.pdbx_strand_id
1 'polypeptide(L)'
;MPSQPVWPQRNCSRTQSHRANYIPNVVYPPDLPTTEFVSSRNKYTIAIMVSLPRKWRKHNLFYILMALELPITIVILTFTGIASHDLYRTKLWQDGADNGFNSSPDEILYAAANHRPYKVPMVWGSFITNYNLVIGVLSTFILITKLPVHILRIFYPPVSVFVHVGLFILYIVSASYQAGSDKSDPKHLQSGPPWYLTKSCSVASNKDNIGYCQQAKALFGFTIIIIVLYFVEIIVSVHSCFLTKEEKAERDERREEKRTMKEYEDMVLRTPRTFPMMSPALPSGGATQMMPTMSSRSPEFSTFGTGSSDLPLRDHFSTPNPRPPTQQESSETLAPGNQPQMYFPPPPKKAAKA
;
A
#
# COMPACT_ATOMS: atom_id res chain seq x y z
N MET A 1 -6.97 -67.28 2.61
CA MET A 1 -7.48 -66.97 1.25
C MET A 1 -8.60 -65.94 1.41
N PRO A 2 -8.74 -64.88 0.58
CA PRO A 2 -7.92 -64.38 -0.54
C PRO A 2 -7.35 -62.94 -0.26
N SER A 3 -6.11 -62.65 -0.65
CA SER A 3 -5.64 -61.88 -1.84
C SER A 3 -5.52 -60.35 -1.66
N GLN A 4 -4.29 -59.88 -1.46
CA GLN A 4 -3.83 -58.49 -1.61
C GLN A 4 -3.00 -58.38 -2.91
N PRO A 5 -3.08 -57.28 -3.68
CA PRO A 5 -2.28 -57.11 -4.89
C PRO A 5 -0.89 -56.50 -4.63
N VAL A 6 0.09 -57.06 -5.34
CA VAL A 6 1.52 -56.73 -5.37
C VAL A 6 1.80 -55.75 -6.51
N TRP A 7 2.61 -54.70 -6.26
CA TRP A 7 3.23 -53.87 -7.29
C TRP A 7 4.76 -54.02 -7.26
N PRO A 8 5.44 -54.13 -8.42
CA PRO A 8 6.84 -54.58 -8.48
C PRO A 8 7.85 -53.43 -8.40
N GLN A 9 8.93 -53.66 -7.64
CA GLN A 9 10.16 -52.88 -7.69
C GLN A 9 10.98 -53.24 -8.93
N ARG A 10 11.51 -52.21 -9.62
CA ARG A 10 12.55 -52.37 -10.64
C ARG A 10 13.87 -51.80 -10.13
N ASN A 11 14.77 -52.71 -9.76
CA ASN A 11 16.21 -52.48 -9.75
C ASN A 11 16.72 -52.59 -11.20
N CYS A 12 17.63 -51.71 -11.60
CA CYS A 12 18.47 -51.96 -12.77
C CYS A 12 19.91 -51.56 -12.49
N SER A 13 20.76 -52.57 -12.48
CA SER A 13 22.17 -52.56 -12.12
C SER A 13 23.04 -52.22 -13.33
N ARG A 14 24.10 -51.48 -13.03
CA ARG A 14 25.32 -51.25 -13.80
C ARG A 14 25.90 -52.54 -14.38
N THR A 15 26.24 -52.53 -15.68
CA THR A 15 27.31 -53.35 -16.27
C THR A 15 28.08 -52.55 -17.31
N GLN A 16 29.38 -52.81 -17.33
CA GLN A 16 30.48 -52.08 -17.94
C GLN A 16 31.17 -53.08 -18.88
N SER A 17 31.41 -52.76 -20.16
CA SER A 17 32.45 -53.44 -20.95
C SER A 17 32.80 -52.74 -22.28
N HIS A 18 34.06 -52.29 -22.33
CA HIS A 18 35.04 -52.13 -23.42
C HIS A 18 34.70 -52.33 -24.92
N ARG A 19 35.04 -51.32 -25.74
CA ARG A 19 36.06 -51.29 -26.83
C ARG A 19 35.89 -49.99 -27.66
N ALA A 20 36.84 -49.06 -27.61
CA ALA A 20 38.01 -48.92 -28.50
C ALA A 20 37.76 -47.98 -29.71
N ASN A 21 38.31 -46.76 -29.58
CA ASN A 21 38.95 -45.90 -30.58
C ASN A 21 38.49 -45.95 -32.05
N TYR A 22 37.79 -44.88 -32.47
CA TYR A 22 38.06 -44.24 -33.76
C TYR A 22 37.72 -42.75 -33.66
N ILE A 23 38.72 -41.91 -33.85
CA ILE A 23 38.64 -40.44 -33.85
C ILE A 23 38.50 -39.98 -35.30
N PRO A 24 37.41 -39.32 -35.70
CA PRO A 24 37.46 -38.38 -36.81
C PRO A 24 37.69 -36.98 -36.25
N ASN A 25 38.77 -36.36 -36.74
CA ASN A 25 39.09 -34.95 -36.57
C ASN A 25 37.87 -34.09 -36.93
N VAL A 26 37.26 -33.45 -35.92
CA VAL A 26 36.38 -32.30 -36.14
C VAL A 26 37.17 -31.07 -35.76
N VAL A 27 37.52 -30.31 -36.80
CA VAL A 27 38.13 -28.99 -36.74
C VAL A 27 37.23 -28.08 -35.91
N TYR A 28 37.74 -27.61 -34.77
CA TYR A 28 37.10 -26.58 -33.97
C TYR A 28 37.17 -25.25 -34.73
N PRO A 29 36.04 -24.55 -34.98
CA PRO A 29 36.10 -23.13 -35.29
C PRO A 29 36.56 -22.36 -34.03
N PRO A 30 37.43 -21.36 -34.17
CA PRO A 30 37.87 -20.56 -33.03
C PRO A 30 36.76 -19.59 -32.59
N ASP A 31 36.64 -19.45 -31.27
CA ASP A 31 36.18 -18.26 -30.56
C ASP A 31 34.77 -17.72 -30.89
N LEU A 32 33.77 -18.25 -30.18
CA LEU A 32 32.53 -17.52 -29.88
C LEU A 32 32.52 -17.09 -28.40
N PRO A 33 32.38 -15.79 -28.08
CA PRO A 33 32.44 -15.32 -26.71
C PRO A 33 31.16 -15.69 -25.96
N THR A 34 31.32 -16.52 -24.92
CA THR A 34 30.26 -16.95 -23.98
C THR A 34 29.79 -15.84 -23.03
N THR A 35 30.20 -14.59 -23.24
CA THR A 35 29.90 -13.44 -22.36
C THR A 35 28.62 -12.69 -22.72
N GLU A 36 28.01 -12.91 -23.90
CA GLU A 36 26.83 -12.14 -24.31
C GLU A 36 25.50 -12.68 -23.75
N PHE A 37 25.40 -13.97 -23.43
CA PHE A 37 24.12 -14.57 -22.99
C PHE A 37 23.75 -14.24 -21.53
N VAL A 38 24.73 -13.94 -20.68
CA VAL A 38 24.50 -13.47 -19.30
C VAL A 38 24.29 -11.95 -19.26
N SER A 39 24.93 -11.21 -20.17
CA SER A 39 24.78 -9.75 -20.29
C SER A 39 23.37 -9.36 -20.75
N SER A 40 22.75 -10.14 -21.64
CA SER A 40 21.42 -9.84 -22.17
C SER A 40 20.32 -9.98 -21.11
N ARG A 41 20.31 -11.05 -20.31
CA ARG A 41 19.35 -11.22 -19.19
C ARG A 41 19.45 -10.09 -18.16
N ASN A 42 20.66 -9.70 -17.76
CA ASN A 42 20.85 -8.58 -16.84
C ASN A 42 20.47 -7.23 -17.45
N LYS A 43 20.70 -7.01 -18.75
CA LYS A 43 20.26 -5.81 -19.46
C LYS A 43 18.74 -5.70 -19.52
N TYR A 44 18.01 -6.80 -19.72
CA TYR A 44 16.54 -6.78 -19.69
C TYR A 44 15.98 -6.61 -18.28
N THR A 45 16.57 -7.23 -17.25
CA THR A 45 16.12 -7.04 -15.86
C THR A 45 16.37 -5.60 -15.38
N ILE A 46 17.51 -5.01 -15.74
CA ILE A 46 17.82 -3.60 -15.45
C ILE A 46 16.93 -2.67 -16.30
N ALA A 47 16.68 -2.97 -17.59
CA ALA A 47 15.79 -2.18 -18.43
C ALA A 47 14.32 -2.24 -17.98
N ILE A 48 13.86 -3.39 -17.46
CA ILE A 48 12.54 -3.55 -16.83
C ILE A 48 12.48 -2.69 -15.56
N MET A 49 13.50 -2.71 -14.71
CA MET A 49 13.55 -1.80 -13.54
C MET A 49 13.59 -0.31 -13.93
N VAL A 50 14.23 0.05 -15.04
CA VAL A 50 14.40 1.44 -15.51
C VAL A 50 13.14 1.99 -16.21
N SER A 51 12.23 1.14 -16.67
CA SER A 51 10.98 1.56 -17.33
C SER A 51 9.74 1.52 -16.43
N LEU A 52 9.93 1.31 -15.12
CA LEU A 52 8.82 1.34 -14.15
C LEU A 52 8.35 2.78 -13.89
N PRO A 53 7.04 3.04 -13.99
CA PRO A 53 6.51 4.38 -13.80
C PRO A 53 6.72 4.84 -12.34
N ARG A 54 7.36 6.00 -12.16
CA ARG A 54 7.52 6.63 -10.83
C ARG A 54 6.23 7.23 -10.26
N LYS A 55 5.17 7.38 -11.06
CA LYS A 55 3.93 8.06 -10.65
C LYS A 55 2.76 7.09 -10.72
N TRP A 56 1.92 7.12 -9.68
CA TRP A 56 0.70 6.34 -9.60
C TRP A 56 -0.32 6.77 -10.65
N ARG A 57 -1.11 5.81 -11.15
CA ARG A 57 -2.16 6.09 -12.13
C ARG A 57 -3.39 6.72 -11.47
N LYS A 58 -3.87 6.11 -10.39
CA LYS A 58 -5.04 6.55 -9.63
C LYS A 58 -4.68 6.75 -8.15
N HIS A 59 -4.24 7.96 -7.81
CA HIS A 59 -3.82 8.30 -6.45
C HIS A 59 -4.98 8.20 -5.45
N ASN A 60 -6.20 8.58 -5.87
CA ASN A 60 -7.40 8.54 -5.03
C ASN A 60 -7.76 7.11 -4.59
N LEU A 61 -7.58 6.12 -5.46
CA LEU A 61 -7.85 4.71 -5.13
C LEU A 61 -6.91 4.23 -4.02
N PHE A 62 -5.64 4.62 -4.09
CA PHE A 62 -4.65 4.26 -3.09
C PHE A 62 -4.93 4.91 -1.73
N TYR A 63 -5.38 6.17 -1.71
CA TYR A 63 -5.84 6.82 -0.47
C TYR A 63 -7.03 6.09 0.17
N ILE A 64 -7.99 5.62 -0.64
CA ILE A 64 -9.13 4.85 -0.14
C ILE A 64 -8.67 3.51 0.46
N LEU A 65 -7.78 2.79 -0.23
CA LEU A 65 -7.24 1.51 0.26
C LEU A 65 -6.46 1.70 1.58
N MET A 66 -5.61 2.72 1.68
CA MET A 66 -4.92 3.07 2.93
C MET A 66 -5.89 3.45 4.06
N ALA A 67 -6.93 4.23 3.74
CA ALA A 67 -7.93 4.63 4.73
C ALA A 67 -8.71 3.43 5.29
N LEU A 68 -8.86 2.37 4.48
CA LEU A 68 -9.50 1.11 4.89
C LEU A 68 -8.52 0.16 5.60
N GLU A 69 -7.24 0.16 5.23
CA GLU A 69 -6.18 -0.62 5.87
C GLU A 69 -5.95 -0.20 7.34
N LEU A 70 -6.01 1.11 7.62
CA LEU A 70 -5.77 1.68 8.94
C LEU A 70 -6.70 1.14 10.05
N PRO A 71 -8.04 1.17 9.93
CA PRO A 71 -8.90 0.64 10.97
C PRO A 71 -8.74 -0.87 11.16
N ILE A 72 -8.50 -1.64 10.08
CA ILE A 72 -8.33 -3.10 10.17
C ILE A 72 -7.05 -3.45 10.92
N THR A 73 -5.94 -2.77 10.60
CA THR A 73 -4.66 -3.00 11.28
C THR A 73 -4.72 -2.63 12.76
N ILE A 74 -5.42 -1.54 13.12
CA ILE A 74 -5.66 -1.18 14.54
C ILE A 74 -6.42 -2.30 15.26
N VAL A 75 -7.46 -2.85 14.64
CA VAL A 75 -8.26 -3.94 15.24
C VAL A 75 -7.42 -5.21 15.42
N ILE A 76 -6.63 -5.59 14.41
CA ILE A 76 -5.72 -6.75 14.50
C ILE A 76 -4.67 -6.53 15.60
N LEU A 77 -4.04 -5.35 15.65
CA LEU A 77 -3.06 -5.01 16.69
C LEU A 77 -3.69 -5.06 18.09
N THR A 78 -4.91 -4.56 18.24
CA THR A 78 -5.63 -4.57 19.51
C THR A 78 -5.92 -6.00 19.97
N PHE A 79 -6.48 -6.84 19.10
CA PHE A 79 -6.79 -8.22 19.46
C PHE A 79 -5.53 -9.06 19.73
N THR A 80 -4.48 -8.89 18.94
CA THR A 80 -3.20 -9.59 19.15
C THR A 80 -2.47 -9.09 20.39
N GLY A 81 -2.60 -7.81 20.73
CA GLY A 81 -2.07 -7.23 21.97
C GLY A 81 -2.77 -7.77 23.22
N ILE A 82 -4.10 -7.86 23.23
CA ILE A 82 -4.84 -8.43 24.37
C ILE A 82 -4.60 -9.95 24.47
N ALA A 83 -4.42 -10.63 23.35
CA ALA A 83 -4.06 -12.05 23.31
C ALA A 83 -2.63 -12.34 23.83
N SER A 84 -1.79 -11.31 23.99
CA SER A 84 -0.41 -11.48 24.46
C SER A 84 -0.38 -12.11 25.85
N HIS A 85 0.70 -12.82 26.16
CA HIS A 85 0.84 -13.64 27.37
C HIS A 85 -0.06 -14.90 27.41
N ASP A 86 -0.35 -15.48 26.24
CA ASP A 86 -1.00 -16.79 26.06
C ASP A 86 -2.38 -16.96 26.72
N LEU A 87 -3.08 -15.83 26.95
CA LEU A 87 -4.34 -15.78 27.67
C LEU A 87 -5.43 -16.58 26.94
N TYR A 88 -5.65 -16.30 25.65
CA TYR A 88 -6.69 -16.98 24.87
C TYR A 88 -6.32 -18.43 24.60
N ARG A 89 -5.04 -18.66 24.26
CA ARG A 89 -4.55 -19.95 23.81
C ARG A 89 -4.74 -21.02 24.88
N THR A 90 -4.24 -20.78 26.09
CA THR A 90 -4.30 -21.78 27.16
C THR A 90 -5.72 -21.99 27.67
N LYS A 91 -6.51 -20.92 27.80
CA LYS A 91 -7.90 -21.00 28.25
C LYS A 91 -8.80 -21.71 27.24
N LEU A 92 -8.72 -21.36 25.96
CA LEU A 92 -9.50 -22.03 24.90
C LEU A 92 -9.01 -23.44 24.62
N TRP A 93 -7.73 -23.73 24.83
CA TRP A 93 -7.22 -25.08 24.75
C TRP A 93 -7.81 -25.96 25.85
N GLN A 94 -7.71 -25.53 27.12
CA GLN A 94 -8.31 -26.25 28.25
C GLN A 94 -9.82 -26.43 28.07
N ASP A 95 -10.54 -25.37 27.70
CA ASP A 95 -11.99 -25.40 27.57
C ASP A 95 -12.47 -26.38 26.49
N GLY A 96 -11.70 -26.49 25.40
CA GLY A 96 -11.95 -27.52 24.39
C GLY A 96 -11.66 -28.93 24.90
N ALA A 97 -10.61 -29.10 25.71
CA ALA A 97 -10.22 -30.39 26.27
C ALA A 97 -11.26 -30.90 27.27
N ASP A 98 -11.80 -30.00 28.10
CA ASP A 98 -12.88 -30.29 29.05
C ASP A 98 -14.16 -30.75 28.33
N ASN A 99 -14.39 -30.24 27.10
CA ASN A 99 -15.48 -30.67 26.23
C ASN A 99 -15.13 -31.88 25.33
N GLY A 100 -13.90 -32.38 25.38
CA GLY A 100 -13.41 -33.48 24.55
C GLY A 100 -13.24 -33.15 23.05
N PHE A 101 -13.04 -31.87 22.69
CA PHE A 101 -12.89 -31.45 21.29
C PHE A 101 -11.45 -31.50 20.76
N ASN A 102 -10.46 -31.43 21.63
CA ASN A 102 -9.04 -31.39 21.31
C ASN A 102 -8.21 -32.00 22.43
N SER A 103 -6.89 -32.08 22.22
CA SER A 103 -5.94 -32.54 23.24
C SER A 103 -5.99 -31.67 24.49
N SER A 104 -5.51 -32.18 25.63
CA SER A 104 -5.42 -31.40 26.87
C SER A 104 -4.07 -30.68 26.98
N PRO A 105 -4.00 -29.46 27.52
CA PRO A 105 -2.72 -28.82 27.83
C PRO A 105 -1.95 -29.57 28.94
N ASP A 106 -2.65 -30.28 29.82
CA ASP A 106 -2.07 -31.11 30.88
C ASP A 106 -1.25 -32.29 30.34
N GLU A 107 -1.46 -32.66 29.07
CA GLU A 107 -0.66 -33.68 28.39
C GLU A 107 0.82 -33.29 28.28
N ILE A 108 1.12 -31.99 28.24
CA ILE A 108 2.50 -31.48 28.32
C ILE A 108 3.13 -31.89 29.65
N LEU A 109 2.42 -31.66 30.76
CA LEU A 109 2.92 -31.97 32.10
C LEU A 109 3.02 -33.48 32.32
N TYR A 110 2.02 -34.22 31.86
CA TYR A 110 2.03 -35.68 31.89
C TYR A 110 3.21 -36.26 31.10
N ALA A 111 3.47 -35.76 29.89
CA ALA A 111 4.60 -36.22 29.09
C ALA A 111 5.94 -35.86 29.72
N ALA A 112 6.07 -34.66 30.29
CA ALA A 112 7.27 -34.24 31.01
C ALA A 112 7.56 -35.13 32.23
N ALA A 113 6.54 -35.44 33.03
CA ALA A 113 6.63 -36.31 34.20
C ALA A 113 6.98 -37.77 33.84
N ASN A 114 6.51 -38.26 32.69
CA ASN A 114 6.78 -39.62 32.21
C ASN A 114 7.97 -39.70 31.24
N HIS A 115 8.76 -38.63 31.10
CA HIS A 115 9.90 -38.54 30.18
C HIS A 115 9.57 -38.95 28.73
N ARG A 116 8.35 -38.62 28.27
CA ARG A 116 7.92 -38.84 26.88
C ARG A 116 8.11 -37.57 26.07
N PRO A 117 8.59 -37.65 24.82
CA PRO A 117 8.62 -36.48 23.95
C PRO A 117 7.18 -36.08 23.60
N TYR A 118 6.81 -34.83 23.85
CA TYR A 118 5.53 -34.27 23.46
C TYR A 118 5.74 -32.99 22.64
N LYS A 119 5.07 -32.92 21.50
CA LYS A 119 5.14 -31.77 20.60
C LYS A 119 3.80 -31.06 20.62
N VAL A 120 3.79 -29.83 21.13
CA VAL A 120 2.59 -29.00 21.16
C VAL A 120 2.11 -28.73 19.72
N PRO A 121 0.80 -28.88 19.42
CA PRO A 121 0.22 -28.47 18.16
C PRO A 121 0.54 -27.03 17.81
N MET A 122 0.77 -26.75 16.53
CA MET A 122 1.13 -25.41 16.06
C MET A 122 0.09 -24.34 16.46
N VAL A 123 -1.20 -24.72 16.45
CA VAL A 123 -2.33 -23.84 16.81
C VAL A 123 -2.30 -23.42 18.28
N TRP A 124 -1.80 -24.31 19.15
CA TRP A 124 -1.71 -24.10 20.60
C TRP A 124 -0.29 -23.76 21.05
N GLY A 125 0.63 -23.50 20.12
CA GLY A 125 1.99 -23.09 20.43
C GLY A 125 2.11 -21.62 20.78
N SER A 126 3.12 -21.22 21.56
CA SER A 126 3.44 -19.80 21.80
C SER A 126 3.91 -19.09 20.54
N PHE A 127 4.44 -19.87 19.59
CA PHE A 127 4.87 -19.37 18.30
C PHE A 127 3.76 -18.60 17.57
N ILE A 128 2.52 -19.09 17.54
CA ILE A 128 1.45 -18.42 16.78
C ILE A 128 1.04 -17.10 17.42
N THR A 129 0.95 -17.03 18.75
CA THR A 129 0.63 -15.80 19.49
C THR A 129 1.71 -14.74 19.22
N ASN A 130 2.99 -15.13 19.35
CA ASN A 130 4.11 -14.24 19.12
C ASN A 130 4.22 -13.81 17.66
N TYR A 131 4.00 -14.74 16.72
CA TYR A 131 3.99 -14.46 15.29
C TYR A 131 2.90 -13.44 14.95
N ASN A 132 1.67 -13.64 15.44
CA ASN A 132 0.55 -12.73 15.20
C ASN A 132 0.77 -11.34 15.80
N LEU A 133 1.38 -11.26 16.98
CA LEU A 133 1.77 -9.99 17.60
C LEU A 133 2.84 -9.28 16.75
N VAL A 134 3.88 -10.00 16.32
CA VAL A 134 4.98 -9.43 15.53
C VAL A 134 4.49 -8.96 14.16
N ILE A 135 3.68 -9.74 13.44
CA ILE A 135 3.11 -9.28 12.16
C ILE A 135 2.14 -8.11 12.35
N GLY A 136 1.39 -8.07 13.47
CA GLY A 136 0.54 -6.95 13.83
C GLY A 136 1.36 -5.67 13.95
N VAL A 137 2.39 -5.68 14.79
CA VAL A 137 3.32 -4.55 14.99
C VAL A 137 4.03 -4.17 13.69
N LEU A 138 4.54 -5.14 12.94
CA LEU A 138 5.21 -4.91 11.65
C LEU A 138 4.27 -4.24 10.63
N SER A 139 3.03 -4.74 10.52
CA SER A 139 2.04 -4.17 9.61
C SER A 139 1.65 -2.75 9.99
N THR A 140 1.47 -2.46 11.29
CA THR A 140 1.23 -1.10 11.77
C THR A 140 2.42 -0.17 11.50
N PHE A 141 3.65 -0.63 11.73
CA PHE A 141 4.85 0.16 11.41
C PHE A 141 4.95 0.48 9.91
N ILE A 142 4.70 -0.52 9.06
CA ILE A 142 4.67 -0.33 7.61
C ILE A 142 3.56 0.64 7.22
N LEU A 143 2.36 0.54 7.80
CA LEU A 143 1.27 1.48 7.53
C LEU A 143 1.64 2.93 7.92
N ILE A 144 2.19 3.12 9.12
CA ILE A 144 2.60 4.44 9.63
C ILE A 144 3.68 5.06 8.74
N THR A 145 4.64 4.26 8.26
CA THR A 145 5.71 4.73 7.37
C THR A 145 5.23 4.91 5.93
N LYS A 146 4.29 4.09 5.46
CA LYS A 146 3.66 4.18 4.12
C LYS A 146 2.95 5.52 3.93
N LEU A 147 2.25 6.02 4.96
CA LEU A 147 1.51 7.29 4.89
C LEU A 147 2.36 8.52 4.52
N PRO A 148 3.42 8.90 5.26
CA PRO A 148 4.27 10.05 4.91
C PRO A 148 5.05 9.80 3.62
N VAL A 149 5.53 8.58 3.36
CA VAL A 149 6.25 8.25 2.12
C VAL A 149 5.34 8.40 0.89
N HIS A 150 4.05 8.10 1.04
CA HIS A 150 3.06 8.33 0.00
C HIS A 150 2.72 9.83 -0.18
N ILE A 151 2.55 10.59 0.92
CA ILE A 151 2.33 12.05 0.88
C ILE A 151 3.49 12.77 0.17
N LEU A 152 4.73 12.38 0.48
CA LEU A 152 5.94 12.92 -0.15
C LEU A 152 6.13 12.47 -1.61
N ARG A 153 5.25 11.62 -2.14
CA ARG A 153 5.33 11.03 -3.50
C ARG A 153 6.63 10.27 -3.76
N ILE A 154 7.26 9.77 -2.70
CA ILE A 154 8.48 8.92 -2.77
C ILE A 154 8.10 7.45 -2.92
N PHE A 155 6.86 7.06 -2.57
CA PHE A 155 6.40 5.69 -2.66
C PHE A 155 6.20 5.23 -4.11
N TYR A 156 7.20 4.57 -4.68
CA TYR A 156 7.12 4.06 -6.04
C TYR A 156 6.30 2.76 -6.13
N PRO A 157 5.50 2.56 -7.21
CA PRO A 157 4.69 1.34 -7.39
C PRO A 157 5.45 0.00 -7.24
N PRO A 158 6.70 -0.15 -7.71
CA PRO A 158 7.42 -1.42 -7.53
C PRO A 158 7.73 -1.73 -6.06
N VAL A 159 8.13 -0.71 -5.28
CA VAL A 159 8.38 -0.85 -3.84
C VAL A 159 7.10 -1.25 -3.13
N SER A 160 5.97 -0.65 -3.52
CA SER A 160 4.63 -1.02 -3.04
C SER A 160 4.33 -2.51 -3.25
N VAL A 161 4.58 -3.03 -4.45
CA VAL A 161 4.36 -4.45 -4.75
C VAL A 161 5.18 -5.34 -3.81
N PHE A 162 6.46 -5.06 -3.61
CA PHE A 162 7.30 -5.88 -2.72
C PHE A 162 6.80 -5.88 -1.27
N VAL A 163 6.42 -4.71 -0.75
CA VAL A 163 5.92 -4.58 0.62
C VAL A 163 4.59 -5.30 0.79
N HIS A 164 3.64 -5.12 -0.14
CA HIS A 164 2.33 -5.77 -0.06
C HIS A 164 2.39 -7.27 -0.29
N VAL A 165 3.23 -7.76 -1.20
CA VAL A 165 3.47 -9.20 -1.38
C VAL A 165 4.07 -9.81 -0.11
N GLY A 166 5.03 -9.13 0.52
CA GLY A 166 5.61 -9.57 1.80
C GLY A 166 4.55 -9.70 2.90
N LEU A 167 3.73 -8.66 3.10
CA LEU A 167 2.65 -8.67 4.07
C LEU A 167 1.59 -9.73 3.76
N PHE A 168 1.21 -9.87 2.49
CA PHE A 168 0.24 -10.87 2.05
C PHE A 168 0.70 -12.29 2.38
N ILE A 169 1.97 -12.64 2.09
CA ILE A 169 2.53 -13.95 2.41
C ILE A 169 2.54 -14.17 3.93
N LEU A 170 2.98 -13.19 4.72
CA LEU A 170 3.03 -13.30 6.18
C LEU A 170 1.64 -13.54 6.79
N TYR A 171 0.62 -12.85 6.30
CA TYR A 171 -0.76 -13.03 6.75
C TYR A 171 -1.39 -14.35 6.28
N ILE A 172 -1.05 -14.87 5.10
CA ILE A 172 -1.47 -16.22 4.67
C ILE A 172 -0.90 -17.28 5.61
N VAL A 173 0.39 -17.16 5.96
CA VAL A 173 1.04 -18.08 6.90
C VAL A 173 0.36 -17.99 8.28
N SER A 174 0.04 -16.78 8.75
CA SER A 174 -0.75 -16.58 9.98
C SER A 174 -2.09 -17.32 9.92
N ALA A 175 -2.88 -17.10 8.88
CA ALA A 175 -4.19 -17.73 8.72
C ALA A 175 -4.10 -19.26 8.66
N SER A 176 -3.07 -19.79 7.98
CA SER A 176 -2.82 -21.23 7.88
C SER A 176 -2.49 -21.84 9.24
N TYR A 177 -1.73 -21.15 10.08
CA TYR A 177 -1.46 -21.61 11.45
C TYR A 177 -2.67 -21.45 12.36
N GLN A 178 -3.48 -20.40 12.21
CA GLN A 178 -4.69 -20.20 13.02
C GLN A 178 -5.76 -21.25 12.71
N ALA A 179 -5.83 -21.73 11.47
CA ALA A 179 -6.74 -22.79 11.02
C ALA A 179 -6.09 -24.19 11.04
N GLY A 180 -4.97 -24.36 11.75
CA GLY A 180 -4.26 -25.63 11.81
C GLY A 180 -5.05 -26.74 12.51
N SER A 181 -4.59 -27.98 12.34
CA SER A 181 -5.16 -29.15 13.00
C SER A 181 -4.44 -29.51 14.30
N ASP A 182 -5.17 -30.14 15.23
CA ASP A 182 -4.61 -30.77 16.42
C ASP A 182 -4.76 -32.30 16.29
N LYS A 183 -3.62 -33.00 16.29
CA LYS A 183 -3.53 -34.46 16.16
C LYS A 183 -2.62 -35.07 17.24
N SER A 184 -2.40 -34.37 18.34
CA SER A 184 -1.46 -34.83 19.37
C SER A 184 -2.00 -36.00 20.17
N ASP A 185 -3.30 -36.02 20.44
CA ASP A 185 -3.97 -37.10 21.16
C ASP A 185 -4.74 -38.02 20.18
N PRO A 186 -4.38 -39.33 20.09
CA PRO A 186 -5.13 -40.31 19.30
C PRO A 186 -6.58 -40.53 19.75
N LYS A 187 -6.98 -40.11 20.95
CA LYS A 187 -8.36 -40.23 21.46
C LYS A 187 -9.23 -39.03 21.08
N HIS A 188 -8.62 -37.85 20.92
CA HIS A 188 -9.32 -36.60 20.60
C HIS A 188 -8.73 -35.97 19.32
N LEU A 189 -8.89 -36.66 18.18
CA LEU A 189 -8.41 -36.15 16.90
C LEU A 189 -9.25 -34.96 16.43
N GLN A 190 -8.58 -33.83 16.20
CA GLN A 190 -9.15 -32.68 15.53
C GLN A 190 -8.51 -32.52 14.14
N SER A 191 -9.02 -33.27 13.15
CA SER A 191 -8.61 -33.16 11.74
C SER A 191 -9.26 -31.93 11.08
N GLY A 192 -8.87 -30.74 11.49
CA GLY A 192 -9.41 -29.50 10.96
C GLY A 192 -9.13 -28.30 11.87
N PRO A 193 -9.72 -27.14 11.56
CA PRO A 193 -9.51 -25.92 12.34
C PRO A 193 -9.94 -26.10 13.80
N PRO A 194 -9.40 -25.28 14.72
CA PRO A 194 -9.74 -25.34 16.13
C PRO A 194 -11.22 -25.19 16.40
N TRP A 195 -11.69 -25.82 17.48
CA TRP A 195 -13.10 -25.86 17.86
C TRP A 195 -13.73 -24.45 17.95
N TYR A 196 -13.00 -23.44 18.45
CA TYR A 196 -13.52 -22.06 18.58
C TYR A 196 -13.84 -21.41 17.23
N LEU A 197 -13.29 -21.95 16.14
CA LEU A 197 -13.57 -21.50 14.78
C LEU A 197 -14.72 -22.28 14.14
N THR A 198 -14.80 -23.59 14.38
CA THR A 198 -15.79 -24.49 13.75
C THR A 198 -17.12 -24.56 14.49
N LYS A 199 -17.13 -24.31 15.81
CA LYS A 199 -18.32 -24.40 16.67
C LYS A 199 -18.80 -23.00 17.11
N SER A 200 -20.00 -22.93 17.69
CA SER A 200 -20.48 -21.72 18.34
C SER A 200 -19.81 -21.52 19.71
N CYS A 201 -19.56 -20.27 20.08
CA CYS A 201 -18.96 -19.95 21.39
C CYS A 201 -19.86 -20.29 22.59
N SER A 202 -21.13 -20.62 22.36
CA SER A 202 -22.06 -21.10 23.40
C SER A 202 -21.73 -22.48 23.94
N VAL A 203 -20.88 -23.24 23.24
CA VAL A 203 -20.45 -24.60 23.61
C VAL A 203 -19.22 -24.57 24.54
N ALA A 204 -18.79 -23.38 24.97
CA ALA A 204 -17.69 -23.26 25.93
C ALA A 204 -18.07 -23.93 27.27
N SER A 205 -17.15 -24.71 27.84
CA SER A 205 -17.35 -25.39 29.13
C SER A 205 -17.53 -24.34 30.24
N ASN A 206 -16.67 -23.32 30.23
CA ASN A 206 -16.76 -22.18 31.10
C ASN A 206 -17.38 -20.97 30.38
N LYS A 207 -18.45 -20.42 30.96
CA LYS A 207 -19.15 -19.25 30.42
C LYS A 207 -18.30 -17.99 30.39
N ASP A 208 -17.28 -17.89 31.25
CA ASP A 208 -16.36 -16.76 31.28
C ASP A 208 -15.46 -16.73 30.02
N ASN A 209 -15.24 -17.89 29.38
CA ASN A 209 -14.40 -18.01 28.18
C ASN A 209 -15.13 -17.65 26.88
N ILE A 210 -16.44 -17.38 26.92
CA ILE A 210 -17.24 -17.04 25.73
C ILE A 210 -16.69 -15.78 25.04
N GLY A 211 -16.29 -14.77 25.83
CA GLY A 211 -15.69 -13.54 25.31
C GLY A 211 -14.38 -13.81 24.56
N TYR A 212 -13.52 -14.67 25.10
CA TYR A 212 -12.27 -15.06 24.45
C TYR A 212 -12.49 -15.84 23.15
N CYS A 213 -13.50 -16.71 23.11
CA CYS A 213 -13.89 -17.39 21.87
C CYS A 213 -14.34 -16.40 20.79
N GLN A 214 -15.19 -15.43 21.14
CA GLN A 214 -15.65 -14.41 20.20
C GLN A 214 -14.51 -13.54 19.67
N GLN A 215 -13.58 -13.15 20.55
CA GLN A 215 -12.40 -12.36 20.17
C GLN A 215 -11.46 -13.13 19.24
N ALA A 216 -11.19 -14.41 19.53
CA ALA A 216 -10.37 -15.26 18.66
C ALA A 216 -11.01 -15.43 17.27
N LYS A 217 -12.34 -15.61 17.23
CA LYS A 217 -13.09 -15.72 15.97
C LYS A 217 -13.09 -14.41 15.18
N ALA A 218 -13.24 -13.27 15.87
CA ALA A 218 -13.14 -11.95 15.26
C ALA A 218 -11.74 -11.71 14.68
N LEU A 219 -10.68 -12.02 15.44
CA LEU A 219 -9.30 -11.89 14.98
C LEU A 219 -9.03 -12.71 13.71
N PHE A 220 -9.50 -13.95 13.66
CA PHE A 220 -9.40 -14.77 12.45
C PHE A 220 -10.15 -14.12 11.27
N GLY A 221 -11.38 -13.63 11.51
CA GLY A 221 -12.15 -12.90 10.50
C GLY A 221 -11.41 -11.69 9.92
N PHE A 222 -10.86 -10.83 10.78
CA PHE A 222 -10.06 -9.67 10.35
C PHE A 222 -8.77 -10.08 9.63
N THR A 223 -8.15 -11.21 10.02
CA THR A 223 -7.00 -11.79 9.31
C THR A 223 -7.37 -12.14 7.86
N ILE A 224 -8.55 -12.71 7.61
CA ILE A 224 -9.01 -13.00 6.24
C ILE A 224 -9.30 -11.70 5.47
N ILE A 225 -9.95 -10.72 6.10
CA ILE A 225 -10.26 -9.44 5.47
C ILE A 225 -8.97 -8.71 5.05
N ILE A 226 -7.96 -8.65 5.92
CA ILE A 226 -6.69 -7.98 5.58
C ILE A 226 -5.94 -8.71 4.47
N ILE A 227 -6.03 -10.04 4.37
CA ILE A 227 -5.47 -10.82 3.24
C ILE A 227 -6.12 -10.39 1.92
N VAL A 228 -7.45 -10.27 1.89
CA VAL A 228 -8.19 -9.82 0.70
C VAL A 228 -7.81 -8.39 0.34
N LEU A 229 -7.67 -7.52 1.34
CA LEU A 229 -7.23 -6.14 1.15
C LEU A 229 -5.84 -6.10 0.51
N TYR A 230 -4.86 -6.82 1.05
CA TYR A 230 -3.51 -6.86 0.49
C TYR A 230 -3.49 -7.45 -0.91
N PHE A 231 -4.34 -8.44 -1.21
CA PHE A 231 -4.47 -8.96 -2.56
C PHE A 231 -4.96 -7.88 -3.55
N VAL A 232 -5.97 -7.10 -3.17
CA VAL A 232 -6.45 -5.96 -3.98
C VAL A 232 -5.36 -4.91 -4.15
N GLU A 233 -4.62 -4.57 -3.09
CA GLU A 233 -3.49 -3.63 -3.17
C GLU A 233 -2.38 -4.13 -4.08
N ILE A 234 -2.08 -5.43 -4.09
CA ILE A 234 -1.12 -6.04 -5.01
C ILE A 234 -1.61 -5.89 -6.44
N ILE A 235 -2.86 -6.23 -6.75
CA ILE A 235 -3.42 -6.08 -8.10
C ILE A 235 -3.32 -4.64 -8.58
N VAL A 236 -3.73 -3.68 -7.74
CA VAL A 236 -3.68 -2.25 -8.07
C VAL A 236 -2.23 -1.77 -8.26
N SER A 237 -1.31 -2.25 -7.43
CA SER A 237 0.12 -1.91 -7.51
C SER A 237 0.77 -2.50 -8.77
N VAL A 238 0.47 -3.76 -9.11
CA VAL A 238 0.96 -4.44 -10.31
C VAL A 238 0.40 -3.79 -11.57
N HIS A 239 -0.91 -3.50 -11.59
CA HIS A 239 -1.54 -2.77 -12.69
C HIS A 239 -0.95 -1.35 -12.86
N SER A 240 -0.52 -0.72 -11.75
CA SER A 240 0.18 0.56 -11.80
C SER A 240 1.64 0.44 -12.27
N CYS A 241 2.25 -0.76 -12.25
CA CYS A 241 3.59 -1.01 -12.78
C CYS A 241 3.60 -1.18 -14.31
N PHE A 242 2.52 -1.73 -14.88
CA PHE A 242 2.38 -1.91 -16.33
C PHE A 242 1.76 -0.66 -16.98
N LEU A 243 2.62 0.19 -17.56
CA LEU A 243 2.17 1.34 -18.34
C LEU A 243 1.65 0.87 -19.70
N THR A 244 0.42 1.25 -20.07
CA THR A 244 -0.13 0.94 -21.40
C THR A 244 0.63 1.70 -22.49
N LYS A 245 0.64 1.18 -23.72
CA LYS A 245 1.37 1.79 -24.85
C LYS A 245 0.89 3.22 -25.13
N GLU A 246 -0.41 3.46 -25.00
CA GLU A 246 -1.02 4.79 -25.18
C GLU A 246 -0.59 5.78 -24.09
N GLU A 247 -0.59 5.36 -22.83
CA GLU A 247 -0.12 6.22 -21.72
C GLU A 247 1.39 6.47 -21.78
N LYS A 248 2.15 5.57 -22.40
CA LYS A 248 3.56 5.77 -22.71
C LYS A 248 3.73 6.84 -23.80
N ALA A 249 2.94 6.77 -24.88
CA ALA A 249 2.96 7.75 -25.97
C ALA A 249 2.60 9.15 -25.47
N GLU A 250 1.50 9.32 -24.71
CA GLU A 250 1.12 10.63 -24.15
C GLU A 250 2.20 11.18 -23.19
N ARG A 251 2.90 10.30 -22.47
CA ARG A 251 4.01 10.71 -21.59
C ARG A 251 5.23 11.18 -22.37
N ASP A 252 5.53 10.52 -23.48
CA ASP A 252 6.66 10.87 -24.33
C ASP A 252 6.35 12.17 -25.08
N GLU A 253 5.13 12.37 -25.58
CA GLU A 253 4.64 13.66 -26.11
C GLU A 253 4.77 14.79 -25.09
N ARG A 254 4.27 14.59 -23.85
CA ARG A 254 4.38 15.60 -22.78
C ARG A 254 5.84 15.87 -22.37
N ARG A 255 6.75 14.92 -22.56
CA ARG A 255 8.19 15.13 -22.31
C ARG A 255 8.81 15.94 -23.44
N GLU A 256 8.40 15.71 -24.67
CA GLU A 256 8.79 16.50 -25.83
C GLU A 256 8.28 17.93 -25.70
N GLU A 257 7.00 18.15 -25.36
CA GLU A 257 6.43 19.48 -25.06
C GLU A 257 7.20 20.23 -23.96
N LYS A 258 7.62 19.54 -22.91
CA LYS A 258 8.43 20.16 -21.84
C LYS A 258 9.85 20.48 -22.27
N ARG A 259 10.44 19.67 -23.16
CA ARG A 259 11.76 19.94 -23.73
C ARG A 259 11.69 21.14 -24.66
N THR A 260 10.71 21.19 -25.55
CA THR A 260 10.51 22.32 -26.47
C THR A 260 10.19 23.60 -25.71
N MET A 261 9.35 23.55 -24.67
CA MET A 261 9.07 24.72 -23.82
C MET A 261 10.31 25.19 -23.06
N LYS A 262 11.12 24.28 -22.52
CA LYS A 262 12.37 24.64 -21.86
C LYS A 262 13.39 25.23 -22.84
N GLU A 263 13.52 24.66 -24.04
CA GLU A 263 14.36 25.21 -25.10
C GLU A 263 13.90 26.61 -25.49
N TYR A 264 12.59 26.86 -25.55
CA TYR A 264 12.03 28.19 -25.76
C TYR A 264 12.36 29.16 -24.61
N GLU A 265 12.21 28.75 -23.36
CA GLU A 265 12.61 29.56 -22.19
C GLU A 265 14.11 29.87 -22.19
N ASP A 266 14.96 28.88 -22.46
CA ASP A 266 16.42 29.04 -22.56
C ASP A 266 16.80 29.97 -23.72
N MET A 267 16.09 29.92 -24.86
CA MET A 267 16.26 30.87 -25.96
C MET A 267 15.86 32.30 -25.58
N VAL A 268 14.73 32.48 -24.90
CA VAL A 268 14.27 33.80 -24.42
C VAL A 268 15.25 34.38 -23.39
N LEU A 269 15.77 33.56 -22.47
CA LEU A 269 16.74 33.98 -21.45
C LEU A 269 18.14 34.24 -22.01
N ARG A 270 18.57 33.48 -23.02
CA ARG A 270 19.88 33.62 -23.67
C ARG A 270 19.95 34.80 -24.65
N THR A 271 18.80 35.28 -25.12
CA THR A 271 18.75 36.51 -25.92
C THR A 271 18.98 37.70 -24.98
N PRO A 272 20.10 38.43 -25.08
CA PRO A 272 20.30 39.66 -24.32
C PRO A 272 19.15 40.61 -24.67
N ARG A 273 18.59 41.31 -23.69
CA ARG A 273 17.53 42.32 -23.89
C ARG A 273 17.83 43.25 -25.07
N THR A 274 17.35 42.90 -26.24
CA THR A 274 17.04 43.81 -27.33
C THR A 274 15.57 43.62 -27.60
N PHE A 275 14.76 44.30 -26.80
CA PHE A 275 13.41 44.64 -27.23
C PHE A 275 13.52 45.24 -28.64
N PRO A 276 12.84 44.72 -29.67
CA PRO A 276 12.59 45.53 -30.83
C PRO A 276 11.51 46.52 -30.41
N MET A 277 11.93 47.65 -29.83
CA MET A 277 11.16 48.87 -29.95
C MET A 277 10.96 49.07 -31.45
N MET A 278 9.73 48.92 -31.90
CA MET A 278 9.29 49.31 -33.24
C MET A 278 9.70 50.78 -33.44
N SER A 279 10.77 51.02 -34.19
CA SER A 279 11.03 52.31 -34.83
C SER A 279 10.66 52.17 -36.30
N PRO A 280 9.70 52.96 -36.81
CA PRO A 280 9.36 52.95 -38.21
C PRO A 280 10.40 53.78 -38.96
N ALA A 281 11.22 53.12 -39.77
CA ALA A 281 11.93 53.79 -40.84
C ALA A 281 11.96 52.87 -42.05
N LEU A 282 11.01 53.09 -42.96
CA LEU A 282 11.15 52.70 -44.36
C LEU A 282 10.78 53.91 -45.22
N PRO A 283 11.62 54.31 -46.18
CA PRO A 283 11.14 54.94 -47.39
C PRO A 283 10.64 53.86 -48.37
N SER A 284 9.47 54.13 -48.95
CA SER A 284 9.00 53.77 -50.29
C SER A 284 9.43 52.45 -50.94
N GLY A 285 8.43 51.62 -51.25
CA GLY A 285 8.41 50.90 -52.53
C GLY A 285 8.08 49.41 -52.48
N GLY A 286 6.82 49.07 -52.81
CA GLY A 286 6.53 47.95 -53.71
C GLY A 286 6.25 46.55 -53.14
N ALA A 287 4.99 46.13 -53.34
CA ALA A 287 4.55 44.77 -53.68
C ALA A 287 4.50 43.67 -52.59
N THR A 288 3.27 43.44 -52.11
CA THR A 288 2.57 42.13 -51.99
C THR A 288 3.35 40.90 -51.50
N GLN A 289 3.01 40.42 -50.30
CA GLN A 289 2.55 39.04 -50.10
C GLN A 289 1.85 38.84 -48.73
N MET A 290 0.78 38.04 -48.78
CA MET A 290 -0.18 37.70 -47.73
C MET A 290 0.47 36.98 -46.54
N MET A 291 0.09 37.38 -45.32
CA MET A 291 0.20 36.56 -44.10
C MET A 291 -1.23 36.29 -43.57
N PRO A 292 -1.53 35.07 -43.07
CA PRO A 292 -2.87 34.74 -42.60
C PRO A 292 -3.15 35.39 -41.23
N THR A 293 -4.31 36.04 -41.17
CA THR A 293 -4.93 36.62 -39.99
C THR A 293 -5.41 35.52 -39.03
N MET A 294 -4.79 35.41 -37.85
CA MET A 294 -5.42 34.76 -36.70
C MET A 294 -6.16 35.83 -35.89
N SER A 295 -7.48 35.83 -36.04
CA SER A 295 -8.44 36.64 -35.30
C SER A 295 -8.49 36.21 -33.82
N SER A 296 -8.09 37.07 -32.90
CA SER A 296 -8.50 37.00 -31.50
C SER A 296 -9.73 37.90 -31.32
N ARG A 297 -10.93 37.31 -31.36
CA ARG A 297 -12.13 37.98 -30.85
C ARG A 297 -12.13 37.91 -29.32
N SER A 298 -12.04 39.07 -28.68
CA SER A 298 -12.49 39.30 -27.32
C SER A 298 -13.38 40.55 -27.34
N PRO A 299 -14.52 40.57 -26.65
CA PRO A 299 -15.56 41.58 -26.87
C PRO A 299 -15.22 42.91 -26.20
N GLU A 300 -15.48 43.97 -26.96
CA GLU A 300 -16.06 45.27 -26.55
C GLU A 300 -15.63 45.89 -25.21
N PHE A 301 -14.80 46.93 -25.31
CA PHE A 301 -15.06 48.14 -24.54
C PHE A 301 -14.59 49.37 -25.33
N SER A 302 -15.52 49.98 -26.08
CA SER A 302 -15.33 51.29 -26.67
C SER A 302 -16.52 52.17 -26.28
N THR A 303 -16.36 52.89 -25.17
CA THR A 303 -17.09 54.14 -24.94
C THR A 303 -16.05 55.23 -24.71
N PHE A 304 -15.78 55.99 -25.77
CA PHE A 304 -15.15 57.30 -25.65
C PHE A 304 -16.16 58.25 -25.01
N GLY A 305 -15.78 58.85 -23.88
CA GLY A 305 -16.51 59.91 -23.20
C GLY A 305 -15.51 60.86 -22.55
N THR A 306 -15.28 61.97 -23.23
CA THR A 306 -14.34 63.06 -22.96
C THR A 306 -14.51 63.64 -21.54
N GLY A 307 -13.44 63.71 -20.74
CA GLY A 307 -13.45 64.52 -19.52
C GLY A 307 -12.36 64.22 -18.49
N SER A 308 -11.42 65.16 -18.36
CA SER A 308 -10.60 65.47 -17.18
C SER A 308 -9.42 64.54 -16.81
N SER A 309 -8.25 65.15 -16.95
CA SER A 309 -6.97 64.91 -16.27
C SER A 309 -7.09 64.52 -14.80
N ASP A 310 -6.39 63.46 -14.39
CA ASP A 310 -5.30 63.50 -13.38
C ASP A 310 -4.81 62.08 -13.01
N LEU A 311 -3.50 61.88 -13.10
CA LEU A 311 -2.79 60.70 -12.60
C LEU A 311 -2.24 61.00 -11.20
N PRO A 312 -2.58 60.22 -10.16
CA PRO A 312 -1.79 60.21 -8.93
C PRO A 312 -1.15 58.83 -8.72
N LEU A 313 0.13 58.74 -9.04
CA LEU A 313 1.04 57.69 -8.56
C LEU A 313 2.20 58.40 -7.86
N ARG A 314 1.97 58.81 -6.62
CA ARG A 314 3.02 59.27 -5.70
C ARG A 314 2.57 59.10 -4.25
N ASP A 315 3.51 58.62 -3.45
CA ASP A 315 3.48 58.39 -2.00
C ASP A 315 2.76 57.08 -1.61
N HIS A 316 3.38 56.09 -0.97
CA HIS A 316 4.16 56.18 0.27
C HIS A 316 5.23 55.07 0.42
N PHE A 317 6.44 55.47 0.82
CA PHE A 317 7.44 54.67 1.55
C PHE A 317 6.83 54.22 2.92
N SER A 318 7.01 53.02 3.48
CA SER A 318 8.22 52.52 4.16
C SER A 318 8.01 51.09 4.71
N THR A 319 9.07 50.27 4.76
CA THR A 319 9.26 48.96 5.48
C THR A 319 9.54 49.23 7.00
N PRO A 320 9.72 48.28 7.98
CA PRO A 320 9.97 46.82 7.92
C PRO A 320 9.33 45.91 9.03
N ASN A 321 9.55 44.58 8.90
CA ASN A 321 9.28 43.45 9.85
C ASN A 321 10.04 43.62 11.21
N PRO A 322 9.74 42.95 12.39
CA PRO A 322 9.60 41.49 12.58
C PRO A 322 8.72 40.92 13.77
N ARG A 323 8.47 39.59 13.74
CA ARG A 323 8.18 38.52 14.77
C ARG A 323 7.52 38.79 16.17
N PRO A 324 6.70 37.83 16.70
CA PRO A 324 6.10 37.83 18.06
C PRO A 324 6.77 36.86 19.08
N PRO A 325 6.52 36.99 20.41
CA PRO A 325 6.11 35.82 21.20
C PRO A 325 5.22 36.05 22.49
N THR A 326 4.49 34.98 22.87
CA THR A 326 4.16 34.41 24.22
C THR A 326 3.27 35.08 25.31
N GLN A 327 2.18 34.37 25.66
CA GLN A 327 1.64 33.86 26.97
C GLN A 327 1.29 34.74 28.22
N GLN A 328 0.23 34.25 28.92
CA GLN A 328 -0.28 34.52 30.30
C GLN A 328 -1.01 35.88 30.51
N GLU A 329 -2.09 36.06 31.28
CA GLU A 329 -2.62 35.40 32.49
C GLU A 329 -4.15 35.70 32.69
N SER A 330 -4.73 35.05 33.69
CA SER A 330 -6.11 34.86 34.16
C SER A 330 -6.89 36.06 34.74
N SER A 331 -8.23 35.91 34.74
CA SER A 331 -9.25 36.30 35.76
C SER A 331 -9.38 37.76 36.23
N GLU A 332 -10.56 38.39 36.04
CA GLU A 332 -11.48 38.79 37.13
C GLU A 332 -12.69 39.65 36.67
N THR A 333 -13.71 39.55 37.51
CA THR A 333 -15.12 39.98 37.48
C THR A 333 -15.34 41.51 37.60
N LEU A 334 -16.40 42.02 36.96
CA LEU A 334 -17.38 43.06 37.38
C LEU A 334 -17.71 44.14 36.32
N ALA A 335 -19.02 44.35 36.14
CA ALA A 335 -19.71 45.23 35.17
C ALA A 335 -19.71 46.73 35.59
N PRO A 336 -20.54 47.65 35.03
CA PRO A 336 -21.39 47.66 33.80
C PRO A 336 -21.27 48.96 32.95
N GLY A 337 -21.87 49.01 31.75
CA GLY A 337 -22.02 50.30 31.02
C GLY A 337 -22.52 50.28 29.57
N ASN A 338 -23.81 49.97 29.37
CA ASN A 338 -24.75 50.57 28.40
C ASN A 338 -24.30 51.01 26.97
N GLN A 339 -24.72 50.27 25.93
CA GLN A 339 -25.18 50.81 24.62
C GLN A 339 -26.07 49.77 23.86
N PRO A 340 -27.03 50.22 23.01
CA PRO A 340 -28.24 49.47 22.64
C PRO A 340 -28.08 48.44 21.50
N GLN A 341 -28.76 47.30 21.65
CA GLN A 341 -28.82 46.17 20.70
C GLN A 341 -29.88 46.37 19.60
N MET A 342 -29.50 46.12 18.35
CA MET A 342 -30.37 46.12 17.16
C MET A 342 -30.90 44.69 16.92
N TYR A 343 -32.23 44.54 16.91
CA TYR A 343 -32.96 43.27 16.82
C TYR A 343 -33.10 42.80 15.36
N PHE A 344 -32.81 41.52 15.10
CA PHE A 344 -33.04 40.86 13.80
C PHE A 344 -33.87 39.58 14.01
N PRO A 345 -35.02 39.40 13.33
CA PRO A 345 -35.86 38.21 13.48
C PRO A 345 -35.40 37.02 12.60
N PRO A 346 -35.63 35.76 13.04
CA PRO A 346 -35.31 34.55 12.28
C PRO A 346 -36.37 34.17 11.21
N PRO A 347 -35.99 33.38 10.18
CA PRO A 347 -36.85 33.05 9.04
C PRO A 347 -37.93 31.98 9.34
N PRO A 348 -39.05 31.99 8.59
CA PRO A 348 -40.25 31.21 8.92
C PRO A 348 -40.18 29.73 8.51
N LYS A 349 -40.65 28.85 9.41
CA LYS A 349 -40.97 27.45 9.13
C LYS A 349 -42.32 27.36 8.42
N LYS A 350 -42.38 26.68 7.27
CA LYS A 350 -43.64 26.32 6.59
C LYS A 350 -44.35 25.22 7.38
N ALA A 351 -45.58 25.48 7.78
CA ALA A 351 -46.52 24.51 8.34
C ALA A 351 -47.48 24.00 7.25
N ALA A 352 -47.81 22.72 7.36
CA ALA A 352 -48.79 21.98 6.57
C ALA A 352 -50.20 22.55 6.68
N LYS A 353 -51.05 22.24 5.69
CA LYS A 353 -52.49 22.50 5.75
C LYS A 353 -53.28 21.32 5.17
N ALA A 354 -54.27 20.92 5.98
CA ALA A 354 -55.49 20.15 5.72
C ALA A 354 -55.35 18.69 5.29
#